data_AF-A0A6H9WHF6-F1
#
_entry.id   AF-A0A6H9WHF6-F1
#
_cell.length_a   1.000
_cell.length_b   1.000
_cell.length_c   1.000
_cell.angle_alpha   90.00
_cell.angle_beta   90.00
_cell.angle_gamma   90.00
#
_symmetry.space_group_name_H-M   'P 1'
#
loop_
_entity.id
_entity.type
_entity.pdbx_description
1 polymer ?
#
loop_
_entity_poly.entity_id
_entity_poly.type
_entity_poly.pdbx_seq_one_letter_code
_entity_poly.pdbx_strand_id
1 'polypeptide(L)'
;MREVHQEFLLGLAGVSATLLGTFIVGVFFYIDSDMHRRVASSAAIDTYLRSATRWVFAAYSIPLLVTLVLASMEPLLGAMTFAVLGGILTLMTIDTGRRLLVKGGSGMSRALVVNEWLTSAAVLAAIILPWALGGWIPEAAAFVPSLLLILASGFVSTAALVMTQFDSTKGLNMATTTSAVRAGGSSPAAPEGTETRK
;
A
#
# COMPACT_ATOMS: atom_id res chain seq x y z
N MET A 1 -32.46 14.60 -7.84
CA MET A 1 -31.39 14.63 -6.83
C MET A 1 -31.02 13.22 -6.35
N ARG A 2 -31.97 12.40 -5.85
CA ARG A 2 -31.68 11.02 -5.39
C ARG A 2 -31.07 10.12 -6.47
N GLU A 3 -31.60 10.14 -7.69
CA GLU A 3 -31.09 9.32 -8.81
C GLU A 3 -29.64 9.68 -9.20
N VAL A 4 -29.36 10.98 -9.40
CA VAL A 4 -27.99 11.49 -9.66
C VAL A 4 -27.01 11.05 -8.56
N HIS A 5 -27.48 11.05 -7.31
CA HIS A 5 -26.65 10.62 -6.18
C HIS A 5 -26.39 9.10 -6.20
N GLN A 6 -27.39 8.28 -6.55
CA GLN A 6 -27.23 6.83 -6.71
C GLN A 6 -26.30 6.49 -7.87
N GLU A 7 -26.45 7.16 -9.02
CA GLU A 7 -25.54 7.00 -10.17
C GLU A 7 -24.10 7.32 -9.80
N PHE A 8 -23.87 8.40 -9.04
CA PHE A 8 -22.55 8.75 -8.55
C PHE A 8 -21.97 7.66 -7.63
N LEU A 9 -22.75 7.16 -6.67
CA LEU A 9 -22.30 6.09 -5.76
C LEU A 9 -21.97 4.81 -6.52
N LEU A 10 -22.79 4.43 -7.49
CA LEU A 10 -22.53 3.28 -8.36
C LEU A 10 -21.28 3.48 -9.23
N GLY A 11 -21.06 4.70 -9.73
CA GLY A 11 -19.83 5.05 -10.44
C GLY A 11 -18.60 4.93 -9.54
N LEU A 12 -18.67 5.44 -8.31
CA LEU A 12 -17.61 5.33 -7.32
C LEU A 12 -17.33 3.88 -6.93
N ALA A 13 -18.38 3.05 -6.81
CA ALA A 13 -18.26 1.62 -6.63
C ALA A 13 -17.51 0.96 -7.79
N GLY A 14 -17.87 1.31 -9.03
CA GLY A 14 -17.23 0.82 -10.24
C GLY A 14 -15.73 1.15 -10.29
N VAL A 15 -15.36 2.39 -9.99
CA VAL A 15 -13.95 2.81 -9.90
C VAL A 15 -13.22 2.06 -8.79
N SER A 16 -13.86 1.87 -7.64
CA SER A 16 -13.26 1.12 -6.53
C SER A 16 -13.06 -0.36 -6.89
N ALA A 17 -14.03 -0.96 -7.59
CA ALA A 17 -13.95 -2.33 -8.08
C ALA A 17 -12.81 -2.53 -9.07
N THR A 18 -12.63 -1.61 -10.03
CA THR A 18 -11.57 -1.71 -11.03
C THR A 18 -10.18 -1.52 -10.40
N LEU A 19 -10.03 -0.58 -9.47
CA LEU A 19 -8.78 -0.40 -8.73
C LEU A 19 -8.46 -1.62 -7.86
N LEU A 20 -9.45 -2.14 -7.13
CA LEU A 20 -9.29 -3.36 -6.33
C LEU A 20 -8.93 -4.57 -7.21
N GLY A 21 -9.61 -4.76 -8.34
CA GLY A 21 -9.34 -5.83 -9.30
C GLY A 21 -7.93 -5.74 -9.89
N THR A 22 -7.53 -4.55 -10.33
CA THR A 22 -6.18 -4.31 -10.88
C THR A 22 -5.11 -4.55 -9.81
N PHE A 23 -5.38 -4.14 -8.57
CA PHE A 23 -4.51 -4.41 -7.44
C PHE A 23 -4.37 -5.92 -7.16
N ILE A 24 -5.47 -6.67 -7.15
CA ILE A 24 -5.46 -8.14 -7.01
C ILE A 24 -4.57 -8.78 -8.08
N VAL A 25 -4.75 -8.39 -9.34
CA VAL A 25 -3.94 -8.89 -10.46
C VAL A 25 -2.46 -8.56 -10.25
N GLY A 26 -2.14 -7.32 -9.84
CA GLY A 26 -0.77 -6.91 -9.53
C GLY A 26 -0.13 -7.73 -8.40
N VAL A 27 -0.87 -7.97 -7.31
CA VAL A 27 -0.42 -8.80 -6.18
C VAL A 27 -0.21 -10.25 -6.60
N PHE A 28 -1.09 -10.81 -7.44
CA PHE A 28 -0.92 -12.17 -7.96
C PHE A 28 0.37 -12.32 -8.76
N PHE A 29 0.60 -11.43 -9.73
CA PHE A 29 1.84 -11.42 -10.51
C PHE A 29 3.08 -11.19 -9.66
N TYR A 30 2.96 -10.37 -8.61
CA TYR A 30 4.04 -10.15 -7.66
C TYR A 30 4.43 -11.44 -6.92
N ILE A 31 3.45 -12.16 -6.37
CA ILE A 31 3.67 -13.43 -5.67
C ILE A 31 4.27 -14.48 -6.62
N ASP A 32 3.74 -14.57 -7.84
CA ASP A 32 4.22 -15.53 -8.85
C ASP A 32 5.66 -15.24 -9.28
N SER A 33 6.00 -13.96 -9.47
CA SER A 33 7.37 -13.53 -9.79
C SER A 33 8.35 -13.76 -8.64
N ASP A 34 7.93 -13.55 -7.39
CA ASP A 34 8.80 -13.72 -6.22
C ASP A 34 9.06 -15.21 -5.91
N MET A 35 8.13 -16.10 -6.28
CA MET A 35 8.34 -17.55 -6.22
C MET A 35 9.58 -17.99 -7.05
N HIS A 36 9.93 -17.24 -8.09
CA HIS A 36 11.12 -17.46 -8.91
C HIS A 36 12.39 -16.76 -8.35
N ARG A 37 12.26 -15.83 -7.39
CA ARG A 37 13.32 -14.92 -6.91
C ARG A 37 13.76 -15.17 -5.46
N ARG A 38 13.45 -16.34 -4.89
CA ARG A 38 13.61 -16.74 -3.47
C ARG A 38 15.03 -16.64 -2.84
N VAL A 39 16.01 -16.02 -3.49
CA VAL A 39 17.42 -16.02 -3.04
C VAL A 39 17.82 -14.75 -2.29
N ALA A 40 17.02 -13.67 -2.25
CA ALA A 40 17.53 -12.37 -1.75
C ALA A 40 16.59 -11.44 -0.94
N SER A 41 15.38 -11.83 -0.52
CA SER A 41 14.53 -10.93 0.31
C SER A 41 14.69 -11.20 1.81
N SER A 42 14.79 -10.12 2.60
CA SER A 42 14.83 -10.19 4.07
C SER A 42 13.41 -10.34 4.63
N ALA A 43 13.20 -11.28 5.57
CA ALA A 43 11.88 -11.60 6.17
C ALA A 43 11.12 -10.39 6.77
N ALA A 44 11.83 -9.31 7.11
CA ALA A 44 11.23 -8.07 7.58
C ALA A 44 10.45 -7.32 6.48
N ILE A 45 10.94 -7.36 5.23
CA ILE A 45 10.30 -6.72 4.07
C ILE A 45 9.02 -7.47 3.70
N ASP A 46 9.05 -8.81 3.68
CA ASP A 46 7.88 -9.63 3.34
C ASP A 46 6.70 -9.40 4.31
N THR A 47 7.01 -9.25 5.60
CA THR A 47 5.99 -8.98 6.62
C THR A 47 5.34 -7.62 6.42
N TYR A 48 6.14 -6.60 6.09
CA TYR A 48 5.65 -5.26 5.80
C TYR A 48 4.75 -5.24 4.57
N LEU A 49 5.18 -5.88 3.48
CA LEU A 49 4.40 -5.96 2.24
C LEU A 49 3.07 -6.68 2.46
N ARG A 50 3.07 -7.80 3.20
CA ARG A 50 1.84 -8.49 3.56
C ARG A 50 0.87 -7.58 4.34
N SER A 51 1.39 -6.80 5.30
CA SER A 51 0.58 -5.87 6.08
C SER A 51 0.00 -4.76 5.20
N ALA A 52 0.84 -4.14 4.37
CA ALA A 52 0.45 -3.05 3.49
C ALA A 52 -0.53 -3.50 2.40
N THR A 53 -0.34 -4.69 1.82
CA THR A 53 -1.30 -5.29 0.89
C THR A 53 -2.66 -5.48 1.55
N ARG A 54 -2.70 -6.07 2.76
CA ARG A 54 -3.95 -6.24 3.52
C ARG A 54 -4.64 -4.91 3.81
N TRP A 55 -3.87 -3.87 4.11
CA TRP A 55 -4.39 -2.53 4.35
C TRP A 55 -5.02 -1.94 3.07
N VAL A 56 -4.35 -2.02 1.92
CA VAL A 56 -4.88 -1.53 0.64
C VAL A 56 -6.16 -2.26 0.24
N PHE A 57 -6.21 -3.58 0.47
CA PHE A 57 -7.44 -4.37 0.29
C PHE A 57 -8.60 -3.83 1.12
N ALA A 58 -8.36 -3.58 2.42
CA ALA A 58 -9.37 -3.01 3.30
C ALA A 58 -9.80 -1.61 2.85
N ALA A 59 -8.84 -0.75 2.47
CA ALA A 59 -9.09 0.61 2.01
C ALA A 59 -9.99 0.63 0.77
N TYR A 60 -9.73 -0.20 -0.25
CA TYR A 60 -10.58 -0.25 -1.45
C TYR A 60 -11.91 -0.98 -1.25
N SER A 61 -12.00 -1.88 -0.28
CA SER A 61 -13.27 -2.56 0.04
C SER A 61 -14.31 -1.61 0.63
N ILE A 62 -13.90 -0.54 1.32
CA ILE A 62 -14.83 0.46 1.89
C ILE A 62 -15.61 1.21 0.79
N PRO A 63 -14.98 1.96 -0.13
CA PRO A 63 -15.69 2.70 -1.17
C PRO A 63 -16.36 1.79 -2.20
N LEU A 64 -16.03 0.50 -2.24
CA LEU A 64 -16.81 -0.52 -2.95
C LEU A 64 -18.10 -0.88 -2.20
N LEU A 65 -17.99 -1.43 -0.98
CA LEU A 65 -19.13 -2.03 -0.29
C LEU A 65 -20.08 -0.96 0.26
N VAL A 66 -19.55 0.12 0.81
CA VAL A 66 -20.37 1.19 1.41
C VAL A 66 -21.20 1.90 0.34
N THR A 67 -20.65 2.15 -0.84
CA THR A 67 -21.41 2.76 -1.94
C THR A 67 -22.49 1.84 -2.47
N LEU A 68 -22.24 0.53 -2.56
CA LEU A 68 -23.25 -0.47 -2.92
C LEU A 68 -24.41 -0.48 -1.91
N VAL A 69 -24.09 -0.52 -0.61
CA VAL A 69 -25.11 -0.52 0.45
C VAL A 69 -25.88 0.79 0.47
N LEU A 70 -25.21 1.94 0.38
CA LEU A 70 -25.88 3.25 0.34
C LEU A 70 -26.75 3.45 -0.91
N ALA A 71 -26.38 2.83 -2.05
CA ALA A 71 -27.15 2.94 -3.27
C ALA A 71 -28.39 2.03 -3.29
N SER A 72 -28.32 0.87 -2.62
CA SER A 72 -29.34 -0.19 -2.69
C SER A 72 -30.20 -0.34 -1.43
N MET A 73 -29.72 0.13 -0.28
CA MET A 73 -30.33 -0.07 1.03
C MET A 73 -30.54 1.23 1.80
N GLU A 74 -31.07 1.13 3.02
CA GLU A 74 -31.34 2.28 3.87
C GLU A 74 -30.06 2.93 4.41
N PRO A 75 -30.06 4.26 4.68
CA PRO A 75 -28.90 4.99 5.18
C PRO A 75 -28.28 4.40 6.46
N LEU A 76 -29.10 3.81 7.33
CA LEU A 76 -28.64 3.18 8.57
C LEU A 76 -27.71 1.99 8.29
N LEU A 77 -28.05 1.15 7.31
CA LEU A 77 -27.21 0.00 6.92
C LEU A 77 -25.90 0.47 6.31
N GLY A 78 -25.93 1.55 5.51
CA GLY A 78 -24.73 2.16 4.96
C GLY A 78 -23.82 2.74 6.05
N ALA A 79 -24.39 3.45 7.03
CA ALA A 79 -23.67 3.98 8.17
C ALA A 79 -23.02 2.87 9.03
N MET A 80 -23.75 1.78 9.28
CA MET A 80 -23.21 0.63 10.00
C MET A 80 -22.09 -0.07 9.22
N THR A 81 -22.26 -0.25 7.91
CA THR A 81 -21.23 -0.84 7.04
C THR A 81 -19.97 0.01 7.05
N PHE A 82 -20.11 1.34 6.93
CA PHE A 82 -19.00 2.27 7.01
C PHE A 82 -18.32 2.25 8.38
N ALA A 83 -19.09 2.24 9.47
CA ALA A 83 -18.55 2.20 10.83
C ALA A 83 -17.73 0.92 11.08
N VAL A 84 -18.24 -0.24 10.68
CA VAL A 84 -17.57 -1.53 10.86
C VAL A 84 -16.29 -1.60 10.02
N LEU A 85 -16.38 -1.35 8.71
CA LEU A 85 -15.22 -1.45 7.83
C LEU A 85 -14.19 -0.34 8.12
N GLY A 86 -14.66 0.87 8.42
CA GLY A 86 -13.82 1.99 8.83
C GLY A 86 -13.11 1.73 10.17
N GLY A 87 -13.78 1.08 11.12
CA GLY A 87 -13.17 0.61 12.36
C GLY A 87 -12.06 -0.41 12.11
N ILE A 88 -12.31 -1.40 11.24
CA ILE A 88 -11.29 -2.38 10.82
C ILE A 88 -10.09 -1.68 10.20
N LEU A 89 -10.31 -0.77 9.25
CA LEU A 89 -9.23 -0.01 8.60
C LEU A 89 -8.42 0.79 9.63
N THR A 90 -9.10 1.47 10.57
CA THR A 90 -8.46 2.23 11.64
C THR A 90 -7.59 1.34 12.53
N LEU A 91 -8.09 0.17 12.93
CA LEU A 91 -7.31 -0.79 13.72
C LEU A 91 -6.06 -1.28 12.96
N MET A 92 -6.18 -1.51 11.66
CA MET A 92 -5.04 -1.90 10.82
C MET A 92 -4.01 -0.77 10.67
N THR A 93 -4.46 0.48 10.55
CA THR A 93 -3.58 1.66 10.55
C THR A 93 -2.82 1.77 11.89
N ILE A 94 -3.51 1.58 13.02
CA ILE A 94 -2.88 1.63 14.35
C ILE A 94 -1.84 0.51 14.51
N ASP A 95 -2.14 -0.73 14.10
CA ASP A 95 -1.17 -1.84 14.18
C ASP A 95 0.07 -1.56 13.30
N THR A 96 -0.13 -1.01 12.10
CA THR A 96 0.96 -0.66 11.18
C THR A 96 1.85 0.45 11.76
N GLY A 97 1.25 1.54 12.25
CA GLY A 97 1.97 2.64 12.91
C GLY A 97 2.70 2.20 14.18
N ARG A 98 2.09 1.35 15.02
CA ARG A 98 2.74 0.81 16.22
C ARG A 98 3.97 -0.03 15.87
N ARG A 99 3.87 -0.89 14.85
CA ARG A 99 5.01 -1.71 14.40
C ARG A 99 6.15 -0.86 13.84
N LEU A 100 5.82 0.23 13.13
CA LEU A 100 6.78 1.19 12.62
C LEU A 100 7.57 1.86 13.75
N LEU A 101 6.88 2.28 14.82
CA LEU A 101 7.49 2.91 15.99
C LEU A 101 8.37 1.94 16.79
N VAL A 102 7.93 0.70 16.99
CA VAL A 102 8.65 -0.30 17.80
C VAL A 102 9.93 -0.79 17.12
N LYS A 103 9.94 -0.95 15.79
CA LYS A 103 11.11 -1.47 15.07
C LYS A 103 12.20 -0.42 14.80
N GLY A 104 11.91 0.86 15.04
CA GLY A 104 12.80 1.97 14.70
C GLY A 104 12.96 2.09 13.18
N GLY A 105 12.77 3.28 12.63
CA GLY A 105 12.84 3.53 11.18
C GLY A 105 14.20 3.26 10.50
N SER A 106 15.12 2.51 11.12
CA SER A 106 16.50 2.30 10.67
C SER A 106 16.64 1.52 9.35
N GLY A 107 15.54 1.13 8.71
CA GLY A 107 15.53 0.52 7.38
C GLY A 107 14.39 0.97 6.46
N MET A 108 13.54 1.92 6.86
CA MET A 108 12.41 2.37 6.03
C MET A 108 12.71 3.73 5.38
N SER A 109 12.52 3.80 4.06
CA SER A 109 12.63 5.03 3.27
C SER A 109 11.76 6.14 3.87
N ARG A 110 12.26 7.38 3.91
CA ARG A 110 11.52 8.57 4.37
C ARG A 110 10.15 8.70 3.69
N ALA A 111 10.05 8.29 2.43
CA ALA A 111 8.80 8.29 1.67
C ALA A 111 7.71 7.40 2.30
N LEU A 112 8.09 6.26 2.88
CA LEU A 112 7.15 5.34 3.52
C LEU A 112 6.63 5.90 4.85
N VAL A 113 7.50 6.58 5.61
CA VAL A 113 7.09 7.23 6.87
C VAL A 113 6.12 8.38 6.59
N VAL A 114 6.42 9.21 5.59
CA VAL A 114 5.52 10.32 5.20
C VAL A 114 4.18 9.78 4.70
N ASN A 115 4.20 8.73 3.87
CA ASN A 115 2.98 8.09 3.40
C ASN A 115 2.14 7.58 4.59
N GLU A 116 2.74 6.86 5.53
CA GLU A 116 2.04 6.30 6.70
C GLU A 116 1.37 7.39 7.55
N TRP A 117 2.07 8.49 7.82
CA TRP A 117 1.48 9.60 8.58
C TRP A 117 0.33 10.28 7.83
N LEU A 118 0.52 10.51 6.53
CA LEU A 118 -0.49 11.15 5.69
C LEU A 118 -1.74 10.27 5.57
N THR A 119 -1.57 8.98 5.31
CA THR A 119 -2.69 8.03 5.20
C THR A 119 -3.37 7.82 6.54
N SER A 120 -2.63 7.80 7.66
CA SER A 120 -3.21 7.73 9.00
C SER A 120 -4.10 8.94 9.30
N ALA A 121 -3.61 10.15 9.02
CA ALA A 121 -4.39 11.38 9.19
C ALA A 121 -5.61 11.40 8.27
N ALA A 122 -5.45 10.98 7.01
CA ALA A 122 -6.54 10.90 6.05
C ALA A 122 -7.62 9.88 6.47
N VAL A 123 -7.23 8.72 7.00
CA VAL A 123 -8.17 7.73 7.56
C VAL A 123 -8.94 8.32 8.72
N LEU A 124 -8.27 8.95 9.70
CA LEU A 124 -8.96 9.56 10.84
C LEU A 124 -9.95 10.65 10.40
N ALA A 125 -9.55 11.52 9.47
CA ALA A 125 -10.43 12.52 8.90
C ALA A 125 -11.62 11.87 8.18
N ALA A 126 -11.36 10.85 7.34
CA ALA A 126 -12.39 10.14 6.60
C ALA A 126 -13.37 9.42 7.52
N ILE A 127 -12.91 8.86 8.64
CA ILE A 127 -13.78 8.30 9.66
C ILE A 127 -14.65 9.42 10.19
N ILE A 128 -14.12 10.50 10.75
CA ILE A 128 -14.94 11.51 11.46
C ILE A 128 -15.94 12.26 10.57
N LEU A 129 -15.61 12.47 9.29
CA LEU A 129 -16.33 13.34 8.36
C LEU A 129 -17.84 13.09 8.21
N PRO A 130 -18.36 11.85 8.01
CA PRO A 130 -19.78 11.64 7.76
C PRO A 130 -20.62 12.04 8.97
N TRP A 131 -20.11 11.79 10.18
CA TRP A 131 -20.79 12.17 11.41
C TRP A 131 -20.68 13.66 11.71
N ALA A 132 -19.56 14.28 11.36
CA ALA A 132 -19.39 15.74 11.48
C ALA A 132 -20.32 16.51 10.54
N LEU A 133 -20.57 15.99 9.32
CA LEU A 133 -21.37 16.65 8.30
C LEU A 133 -22.86 16.27 8.36
N GLY A 134 -23.19 15.02 8.69
CA GLY A 134 -24.54 14.47 8.62
C GLY A 134 -25.16 14.06 9.97
N GLY A 135 -24.47 14.29 11.09
CA GLY A 135 -24.97 13.97 12.42
C GLY A 135 -24.96 12.47 12.76
N TRP A 136 -25.94 12.00 13.53
CA TRP A 136 -25.94 10.62 14.07
C TRP A 136 -26.24 9.55 13.02
N ILE A 137 -27.12 9.86 12.05
CA ILE A 137 -27.45 8.98 10.92
C ILE A 137 -27.19 9.81 9.65
N PRO A 138 -25.94 9.83 9.16
CA PRO A 138 -25.59 10.66 8.02
C PRO A 138 -26.35 10.22 6.77
N GLU A 139 -26.77 11.18 5.95
CA GLU A 139 -27.25 10.88 4.61
C GLU A 139 -26.09 10.40 3.72
N ALA A 140 -26.42 9.68 2.65
CA ALA A 140 -25.43 9.11 1.73
C ALA A 140 -24.42 10.16 1.18
N ALA A 141 -24.87 11.41 0.99
CA ALA A 141 -24.02 12.51 0.53
C ALA A 141 -22.90 12.88 1.52
N ALA A 142 -23.13 12.72 2.83
CA ALA A 142 -22.14 13.02 3.86
C ALA A 142 -20.97 12.02 3.85
N PHE A 143 -21.15 10.81 3.29
CA PHE A 143 -20.09 9.81 3.17
C PHE A 143 -19.16 10.06 1.98
N VAL A 144 -19.61 10.75 0.93
CA VAL A 144 -18.84 10.99 -0.30
C VAL A 144 -17.42 11.50 -0.03
N PRO A 145 -17.18 12.57 0.77
CA PRO A 145 -15.82 13.06 1.01
C PRO A 145 -14.93 12.00 1.68
N SER A 146 -15.48 11.25 2.63
CA SER A 146 -14.76 10.14 3.29
C SER A 146 -14.39 9.03 2.34
N LEU A 147 -15.33 8.63 1.48
CA LEU A 147 -15.11 7.58 0.49
C LEU A 147 -14.03 7.99 -0.52
N LEU A 148 -14.02 9.25 -0.97
CA LEU A 148 -12.98 9.79 -1.84
C LEU A 148 -11.62 9.85 -1.14
N LEU A 149 -11.57 10.27 0.13
CA LEU A 149 -10.32 10.30 0.90
C LEU A 149 -9.74 8.89 1.09
N ILE A 150 -10.58 7.91 1.42
CA ILE A 150 -10.16 6.52 1.58
C ILE A 150 -9.68 5.95 0.24
N LEU A 151 -10.42 6.21 -0.85
CA LEU A 151 -10.04 5.78 -2.20
C LEU A 151 -8.67 6.35 -2.61
N ALA A 152 -8.47 7.66 -2.42
CA ALA A 152 -7.21 8.34 -2.70
C ALA A 152 -6.08 7.79 -1.82
N SER A 153 -6.33 7.54 -0.54
CA SER A 153 -5.33 6.96 0.38
C SER A 153 -4.92 5.54 -0.02
N GLY A 154 -5.88 4.72 -0.46
CA GLY A 154 -5.63 3.40 -1.04
C GLY A 154 -4.76 3.47 -2.29
N PHE A 155 -5.04 4.45 -3.17
CA PHE A 155 -4.26 4.68 -4.38
C PHE A 155 -2.83 5.12 -4.09
N VAL A 156 -2.65 6.13 -3.23
CA VAL A 156 -1.32 6.61 -2.86
C VAL A 156 -0.51 5.50 -2.18
N SER A 157 -1.13 4.70 -1.30
CA SER A 157 -0.48 3.55 -0.67
C SER A 157 -0.08 2.47 -1.69
N THR A 158 -0.92 2.22 -2.70
CA THR A 158 -0.60 1.32 -3.80
C THR A 158 0.62 1.82 -4.59
N ALA A 159 0.65 3.10 -4.93
CA ALA A 159 1.79 3.71 -5.61
C ALA A 159 3.07 3.63 -4.76
N ALA A 160 2.97 3.89 -3.45
CA ALA A 160 4.10 3.77 -2.52
C ALA A 160 4.63 2.33 -2.44
N LEU A 161 3.75 1.32 -2.45
CA LEU A 161 4.15 -0.09 -2.50
C LEU A 161 4.91 -0.42 -3.77
N VAL A 162 4.39 0.01 -4.92
CA VAL A 162 5.03 -0.21 -6.23
C VAL A 162 6.42 0.45 -6.29
N MET A 163 6.54 1.70 -5.85
CA MET A 163 7.83 2.40 -5.81
C MET A 163 8.83 1.70 -4.88
N THR A 164 8.38 1.23 -3.72
CA THR A 164 9.22 0.47 -2.79
C THR A 164 9.76 -0.81 -3.43
N GLN A 165 8.98 -1.49 -4.26
CA GLN A 165 9.45 -2.67 -5.01
C GLN A 165 10.51 -2.32 -6.05
N PHE A 166 10.32 -1.23 -6.80
CA PHE A 166 11.32 -0.79 -7.78
C PHE A 166 12.64 -0.42 -7.12
N ASP A 167 12.60 0.29 -5.99
CA ASP A 167 13.81 0.66 -5.24
C ASP A 167 14.52 -0.56 -4.66
N SER A 168 13.78 -1.54 -4.14
CA SER A 168 14.37 -2.79 -3.65
C SER A 168 15.09 -3.58 -4.75
N THR A 169 14.54 -3.59 -5.97
CA THR A 169 15.14 -4.30 -7.12
C THR A 169 16.42 -3.61 -7.59
N LYS A 170 16.45 -2.26 -7.60
CA LYS A 170 17.68 -1.50 -7.92
C LYS A 170 18.80 -1.76 -6.91
N GLY A 171 18.48 -1.81 -5.62
CA GLY A 171 19.45 -2.07 -4.55
C GLY A 171 20.14 -3.45 -4.69
N LEU A 172 19.38 -4.48 -5.04
CA LEU A 172 19.91 -5.83 -5.29
C LEU A 172 20.87 -5.87 -6.48
N ASN A 173 20.54 -5.18 -7.57
CA ASN A 173 21.38 -5.10 -8.76
C ASN A 173 22.70 -4.37 -8.50
N MET A 174 22.69 -3.31 -7.68
CA MET A 174 23.93 -2.65 -7.26
C MET A 174 24.80 -3.54 -6.37
N ALA A 175 24.23 -4.21 -5.36
CA ALA A 175 25.00 -5.08 -4.47
C ALA A 175 25.66 -6.26 -5.22
N THR A 176 24.96 -6.82 -6.22
CA THR A 176 25.49 -7.87 -7.10
C THR A 176 26.64 -7.34 -7.96
N THR A 177 26.47 -6.14 -8.55
CA THR A 177 27.53 -5.48 -9.34
C THR A 177 28.76 -5.16 -8.49
N THR A 178 28.59 -4.62 -7.27
CA THR A 178 29.71 -4.31 -6.38
C THR A 178 30.47 -5.57 -5.94
N SER A 179 29.77 -6.68 -5.69
CA SER A 179 30.39 -7.96 -5.33
C SER A 179 31.15 -8.57 -6.51
N ALA A 180 30.61 -8.48 -7.73
CA ALA A 180 31.29 -8.91 -8.95
C ALA A 180 32.55 -8.07 -9.25
N VAL A 181 32.48 -6.75 -9.05
CA VAL A 181 33.64 -5.85 -9.21
C VAL A 181 34.71 -6.13 -8.14
N ARG A 182 34.32 -6.42 -6.89
CA ARG A 182 35.26 -6.84 -5.83
C ARG A 182 35.91 -8.19 -6.11
N ALA A 183 35.17 -9.13 -6.69
CA ALA A 183 35.67 -10.46 -7.05
C ALA A 183 36.58 -10.43 -8.29
N GLY A 184 36.40 -9.47 -9.20
CA GLY A 184 37.24 -9.27 -10.39
C GLY A 184 38.49 -8.41 -10.18
N GLY A 185 38.76 -7.94 -8.95
CA GLY A 185 39.82 -6.99 -8.62
C GLY A 185 41.20 -7.58 -8.25
N SER A 186 41.43 -8.89 -8.41
CA SER A 186 42.77 -9.46 -8.25
C SER A 186 43.58 -9.30 -9.53
N SER A 187 44.44 -8.29 -9.54
CA SER A 187 45.47 -7.98 -10.55
C SER A 187 46.29 -9.21 -10.99
N PRO A 188 46.62 -9.39 -12.29
CA PRO A 188 47.71 -10.28 -12.67
C PRO A 188 49.04 -9.58 -12.36
N ALA A 189 49.77 -10.14 -11.40
CA ALA A 189 51.15 -9.77 -11.11
C ALA A 189 52.02 -9.88 -12.38
N ALA A 190 52.91 -8.91 -12.56
CA ALA A 190 53.91 -8.85 -13.62
C ALA A 190 54.84 -10.09 -13.61
N PRO A 191 55.34 -10.55 -14.77
CA PRO A 191 56.40 -11.55 -14.80
C PRO A 191 57.75 -10.86 -14.62
N GLU A 192 58.32 -10.96 -13.43
CA GLU A 192 59.76 -10.83 -13.20
C GLU A 192 60.39 -12.19 -13.50
N GLY A 193 61.12 -12.29 -14.61
CA GLY A 193 61.82 -13.50 -15.05
C GLY A 193 63.24 -13.16 -15.47
N THR A 194 64.15 -13.12 -14.49
CA THR A 194 65.59 -13.09 -14.69
C THR A 194 66.06 -14.47 -15.15
N GLU A 195 66.54 -14.59 -16.39
CA GLU A 195 67.35 -15.73 -16.81
C GLU A 195 68.76 -15.27 -17.19
N THR A 196 69.71 -15.72 -16.38
CA THR A 196 71.15 -15.69 -16.62
C THR A 196 71.54 -17.02 -17.27
N ARG A 197 72.12 -17.01 -18.48
CA ARG A 197 73.00 -18.09 -18.93
C ARG A 197 73.92 -17.66 -20.08
N LYS A 198 75.22 -17.66 -19.74
CA LYS A 198 76.45 -17.82 -20.54
C LYS A 198 76.54 -17.18 -21.92
#